data_AF-A0A4Q7X6B8-F1
#
_entry.id   AF-A0A4Q7X6B8-F1
#
_cell.length_a   1.000
_cell.length_b   1.000
_cell.length_c   1.000
_cell.angle_alpha   90.00
_cell.angle_beta   90.00
_cell.angle_gamma   90.00
#
_symmetry.space_group_name_H-M   'P 1'
#
loop_
_entity.id
_entity.type
_entity.pdbx_description
1 polymer ?
#
loop_
_entity_poly.entity_id
_entity_poly.type
_entity_poly.pdbx_seq_one_letter_code
_entity_poly.pdbx_strand_id
1 'polypeptide(L)'
;MHPTNPSTSKLSKALRLAGRRLAAMVLALAMSIGLALTAAPAAQADPDHELTIWSWDISELENGGEEAHQSYWNMIDALHRISGHDVAGQPRLDETTTAGAHLIQIRLQYHEQYWGSLYFWANNLYFAGFYQPGFDGRDDNHYSFNNVWPGEFNRVLGVTSTPLPWGGNYNQLPHGSTVDRSQDAITPYNLVNALGSLRNAPRYIATPAGRDTLGRNIVRIIQATAEAARFSTVFDRIRDNIRNWRTVAMGMDNIELQQDWDRISGWVYRALRPGDQAVLRIGAHTFATLQALLAYVGYMELYSGSRPRT
;
A
#
# COMPACT_ATOMS: atom_id res chain seq x y z
N MET A 1 26.23 -35.68 84.20
CA MET A 1 24.99 -34.99 83.77
C MET A 1 25.43 -33.61 83.25
N HIS A 2 25.26 -33.18 82.01
CA HIS A 2 24.22 -33.40 81.00
C HIS A 2 24.88 -33.41 79.58
N PRO A 3 24.30 -34.11 78.58
CA PRO A 3 24.84 -34.17 77.23
C PRO A 3 24.42 -32.99 76.34
N THR A 4 25.23 -32.75 75.31
CA THR A 4 25.10 -31.78 74.22
C THR A 4 23.84 -31.98 73.36
N ASN A 5 23.31 -30.89 72.76
CA ASN A 5 22.53 -31.04 71.53
C ASN A 5 22.67 -29.83 70.57
N PRO A 6 23.62 -29.86 69.61
CA PRO A 6 23.72 -28.87 68.54
C PRO A 6 23.29 -29.51 67.21
N SER A 7 21.97 -29.69 66.98
CA SER A 7 21.49 -30.31 65.73
C SER A 7 20.42 -29.52 64.96
N THR A 8 20.10 -28.27 65.33
CA THR A 8 19.03 -27.49 64.68
C THR A 8 19.52 -26.39 63.74
N SER A 9 20.81 -26.02 63.77
CA SER A 9 21.35 -24.90 62.98
C SER A 9 21.74 -25.24 61.53
N LYS A 10 22.06 -26.50 61.21
CA LYS A 10 22.52 -26.89 59.86
C LYS A 10 21.37 -27.18 58.89
N LEU A 11 20.24 -27.65 59.39
CA LEU A 11 19.03 -27.92 58.59
C LEU A 11 18.40 -26.64 58.02
N SER A 12 18.40 -25.54 58.77
CA SER A 12 17.78 -24.27 58.32
C SER A 12 18.57 -23.56 57.22
N LYS A 13 19.91 -23.69 57.19
CA LYS A 13 20.75 -23.13 56.11
C LYS A 13 20.66 -23.96 54.82
N ALA A 14 20.58 -25.28 54.92
CA ALA A 14 20.42 -26.16 53.76
C ALA A 14 19.06 -25.94 53.07
N LEU A 15 17.97 -25.83 53.84
CA LEU A 15 16.62 -25.52 53.32
C LEU A 15 16.54 -24.14 52.67
N ARG A 16 17.23 -23.12 53.21
CA ARG A 16 17.29 -21.78 52.60
C ARG A 16 18.08 -21.74 51.29
N LEU A 17 19.14 -22.54 51.14
CA LEU A 17 19.90 -22.63 49.89
C LEU A 17 19.14 -23.43 48.81
N ALA A 18 18.47 -24.52 49.18
CA ALA A 18 17.62 -25.28 48.26
C ALA A 18 16.42 -24.45 47.78
N GLY A 19 15.77 -23.69 48.66
CA GLY A 19 14.66 -22.79 48.31
C GLY A 19 15.07 -21.67 47.35
N ARG A 20 16.26 -21.09 47.49
CA ARG A 20 16.78 -20.07 46.56
C ARG A 20 17.10 -20.62 45.16
N ARG A 21 17.59 -21.86 45.07
CA ARG A 21 17.87 -22.52 43.77
C ARG A 21 16.59 -22.96 43.05
N LEU A 22 15.58 -23.40 43.79
CA LEU A 22 14.26 -23.71 43.24
C LEU A 22 13.51 -22.45 42.78
N ALA A 23 13.56 -21.36 43.56
CA ALA A 23 12.96 -20.08 43.16
C ALA A 23 13.64 -19.49 41.90
N ALA A 24 14.97 -19.60 41.78
CA ALA A 24 15.68 -19.16 40.58
C ALA A 24 15.36 -20.00 39.33
N MET A 25 15.16 -21.32 39.49
CA MET A 25 14.74 -22.18 38.37
C MET A 25 13.29 -21.96 37.95
N VAL A 26 12.38 -21.65 38.90
CA VAL A 26 10.99 -21.27 38.57
C VAL A 26 10.92 -19.90 37.90
N LEU A 27 11.75 -18.93 38.30
CA LEU A 27 11.82 -17.63 37.60
C LEU A 27 12.43 -17.75 36.20
N ALA A 28 13.44 -18.61 36.01
CA ALA A 28 14.01 -18.89 34.69
C ALA A 28 13.05 -19.66 33.77
N LEU A 29 12.21 -20.55 34.33
CA LEU A 29 11.15 -21.24 33.59
C LEU A 29 9.99 -20.30 33.24
N ALA A 30 9.63 -19.37 34.13
CA ALA A 30 8.63 -18.34 33.86
C ALA A 30 9.09 -17.33 32.77
N MET A 31 10.39 -17.01 32.71
CA MET A 31 10.93 -16.16 31.63
C MET A 31 11.12 -16.89 30.30
N SER A 32 11.25 -18.23 30.29
CA SER A 32 11.33 -19.01 29.05
C SER A 32 9.96 -19.36 28.46
N ILE A 33 8.89 -19.34 29.27
CA ILE A 33 7.50 -19.43 28.78
C ILE A 33 7.00 -18.08 28.24
N GLY A 34 7.59 -16.95 28.66
CA GLY A 34 7.29 -15.63 28.09
C GLY A 34 7.87 -15.35 26.69
N LEU A 35 8.66 -16.29 26.14
CA LEU A 35 9.34 -16.15 24.84
C LEU A 35 8.79 -17.09 23.75
N ALA A 36 7.69 -17.80 24.03
CA ALA A 36 6.98 -18.59 23.05
C ALA A 36 5.51 -18.16 23.02
N LEU A 37 5.05 -17.74 21.83
CA LEU A 37 3.66 -17.41 21.46
C LEU A 37 3.25 -15.93 21.56
N THR A 38 4.09 -15.00 21.13
CA THR A 38 3.57 -14.11 20.08
C THR A 38 3.84 -14.85 18.78
N ALA A 39 2.89 -15.70 18.35
CA ALA A 39 2.81 -16.00 16.94
C ALA A 39 2.80 -14.62 16.26
N ALA A 40 3.80 -14.34 15.44
CA ALA A 40 3.64 -13.30 14.43
C ALA A 40 2.24 -13.54 13.83
N PRO A 41 1.42 -12.49 13.61
CA PRO A 41 0.17 -12.68 12.91
C PRO A 41 0.48 -13.55 11.70
N ALA A 42 -0.26 -14.65 11.56
CA ALA A 42 -0.08 -15.56 10.45
C ALA A 42 0.05 -14.71 9.19
N ALA A 43 1.10 -14.95 8.40
CA ALA A 43 1.27 -14.30 7.09
C ALA A 43 -0.10 -14.19 6.45
N GLN A 44 -0.58 -12.95 6.29
CA GLN A 44 -1.96 -12.70 5.93
C GLN A 44 -2.24 -13.46 4.63
N ALA A 45 -3.23 -14.35 4.67
CA ALA A 45 -3.54 -15.20 3.54
C ALA A 45 -3.96 -14.32 2.35
N ASP A 46 -3.52 -14.70 1.15
CA ASP A 46 -3.96 -14.07 -0.10
C ASP A 46 -5.49 -13.86 -0.11
N PRO A 47 -6.00 -12.80 -0.76
CA PRO A 47 -7.44 -12.50 -0.76
C PRO A 47 -8.26 -13.71 -1.19
N ASP A 48 -9.29 -14.06 -0.43
CA ASP A 48 -10.14 -15.24 -0.65
C ASP A 48 -11.32 -14.98 -1.60
N HIS A 49 -11.55 -13.72 -1.96
CA HIS A 49 -12.61 -13.26 -2.84
C HIS A 49 -12.07 -12.50 -4.07
N GLU A 50 -12.70 -12.69 -5.24
CA GLU A 50 -12.31 -12.00 -6.48
C GLU A 50 -12.50 -10.48 -6.41
N LEU A 51 -13.33 -9.98 -5.49
CA LEU A 51 -13.55 -8.56 -5.24
C LEU A 51 -13.52 -8.29 -3.73
N THR A 52 -12.60 -7.44 -3.30
CA THR A 52 -12.55 -6.93 -1.92
C THR A 52 -12.91 -5.46 -1.90
N ILE A 53 -13.76 -5.06 -0.95
CA ILE A 53 -14.33 -3.70 -0.91
C ILE A 53 -13.88 -2.98 0.35
N TRP A 54 -13.37 -1.76 0.19
CA TRP A 54 -13.04 -0.83 1.26
C TRP A 54 -13.75 0.51 1.05
N SER A 55 -14.08 1.22 2.11
CA SER A 55 -14.68 2.56 2.02
C SER A 55 -13.70 3.63 2.48
N TRP A 56 -13.55 4.67 1.69
CA TRP A 56 -12.72 5.83 1.98
C TRP A 56 -13.59 7.09 2.02
N ASP A 57 -13.70 7.66 3.22
CA ASP A 57 -14.31 8.97 3.42
C ASP A 57 -13.30 10.06 3.09
N ILE A 58 -13.61 10.82 2.04
CA ILE A 58 -12.77 11.89 1.49
C ILE A 58 -13.27 13.28 1.91
N SER A 59 -14.28 13.37 2.79
CA SER A 59 -14.83 14.65 3.27
C SER A 59 -13.74 15.52 3.87
N GLU A 60 -12.91 14.96 4.74
CA GLU A 60 -11.87 15.72 5.42
C GLU A 60 -10.72 16.17 4.52
N LEU A 61 -10.55 15.56 3.34
CA LEU A 61 -9.50 15.97 2.42
C LEU A 61 -9.64 17.45 2.02
N GLU A 62 -10.84 18.03 2.00
CA GLU A 62 -11.00 19.44 1.64
C GLU A 62 -10.42 20.41 2.68
N ASN A 63 -10.28 19.95 3.93
CA ASN A 63 -9.80 20.73 5.07
C ASN A 63 -8.31 20.48 5.38
N GLY A 64 -7.71 19.46 4.77
CA GLY A 64 -6.34 19.04 5.08
C GLY A 64 -6.17 18.73 6.57
N GLY A 65 -4.97 18.90 7.11
CA GLY A 65 -4.73 18.70 8.54
C GLY A 65 -4.67 17.24 8.97
N GLU A 66 -4.77 17.01 10.29
CA GLU A 66 -4.52 15.68 10.88
C GLU A 66 -5.58 14.65 10.48
N GLU A 67 -6.85 15.01 10.48
CA GLU A 67 -7.94 14.06 10.17
C GLU A 67 -7.89 13.61 8.71
N ALA A 68 -7.67 14.56 7.79
CA ALA A 68 -7.47 14.28 6.37
C ALA A 68 -6.25 13.36 6.14
N HIS A 69 -5.14 13.64 6.81
CA HIS A 69 -3.94 12.82 6.69
C HIS A 69 -4.18 11.40 7.18
N GLN A 70 -4.91 11.23 8.30
CA GLN A 70 -5.17 9.93 8.89
C GLN A 70 -6.15 9.12 8.01
N SER A 71 -7.19 9.77 7.47
CA SER A 71 -8.10 9.14 6.50
C SER A 71 -7.32 8.64 5.27
N TYR A 72 -6.43 9.47 4.73
CA TYR A 72 -5.56 9.09 3.61
C TYR A 72 -4.62 7.92 3.95
N TRP A 73 -3.96 7.98 5.12
CA TRP A 73 -3.10 6.87 5.59
C TRP A 73 -3.90 5.57 5.71
N ASN A 74 -5.08 5.60 6.32
CA ASN A 74 -5.94 4.41 6.49
C ASN A 74 -6.32 3.78 5.14
N MET A 75 -6.56 4.59 4.11
CA MET A 75 -6.88 4.10 2.77
C MET A 75 -5.69 3.41 2.11
N ILE A 76 -4.48 4.00 2.20
CA ILE A 76 -3.27 3.40 1.63
C ILE A 76 -2.90 2.11 2.36
N ASP A 77 -2.98 2.11 3.69
CA ASP A 77 -2.77 0.93 4.53
C ASP A 77 -3.81 -0.18 4.24
N ALA A 78 -5.06 0.18 3.92
CA ALA A 78 -6.05 -0.79 3.44
C ALA A 78 -5.68 -1.36 2.06
N LEU A 79 -5.14 -0.56 1.14
CA LEU A 79 -4.64 -1.08 -0.13
C LEU A 79 -3.55 -2.12 0.09
N HIS A 80 -2.56 -1.86 0.95
CA HIS A 80 -1.48 -2.82 1.29
C HIS A 80 -2.03 -4.15 1.81
N ARG A 81 -2.88 -4.08 2.84
CA ARG A 81 -3.45 -5.29 3.45
C ARG A 81 -4.27 -6.13 2.46
N ILE A 82 -4.92 -5.49 1.49
CA ILE A 82 -5.75 -6.20 0.51
C ILE A 82 -4.90 -6.66 -0.67
N SER A 83 -3.90 -5.88 -1.09
CA SER A 83 -3.08 -6.21 -2.25
C SER A 83 -2.17 -7.38 -2.00
N GLY A 84 -1.71 -7.58 -0.76
CA GLY A 84 -0.57 -8.45 -0.53
C GLY A 84 -0.36 -8.88 0.91
N HIS A 85 0.87 -9.29 1.18
CA HIS A 85 1.34 -9.76 2.47
C HIS A 85 2.81 -9.37 2.68
N ASP A 86 3.21 -9.27 3.94
CA ASP A 86 4.59 -8.99 4.34
C ASP A 86 5.59 -10.00 3.74
N VAL A 87 6.72 -9.50 3.26
CA VAL A 87 7.84 -10.36 2.87
C VAL A 87 8.52 -10.89 4.12
N ALA A 88 8.56 -12.21 4.27
CA ALA A 88 9.09 -12.87 5.46
C ALA A 88 10.50 -12.38 5.85
N GLY A 89 10.62 -11.87 7.08
CA GLY A 89 11.87 -11.35 7.63
C GLY A 89 12.26 -9.94 7.14
N GLN A 90 11.38 -9.25 6.40
CA GLN A 90 11.62 -7.92 5.84
C GLN A 90 10.46 -6.96 6.18
N PRO A 91 10.46 -6.31 7.36
CA PRO A 91 9.32 -5.50 7.83
C PRO A 91 9.09 -4.17 7.08
N ARG A 92 9.79 -3.94 5.98
CA ARG A 92 9.68 -2.73 5.13
C ARG A 92 9.33 -3.09 3.69
N LEU A 93 8.96 -4.35 3.46
CA LEU A 93 8.66 -4.93 2.17
C LEU A 93 7.40 -5.77 2.31
N ASP A 94 6.39 -5.45 1.52
CA ASP A 94 5.26 -6.34 1.28
C ASP A 94 5.31 -6.79 -0.18
N GLU A 95 4.58 -7.83 -0.53
CA GLU A 95 4.48 -8.39 -1.89
C GLU A 95 3.00 -8.48 -2.28
N THR A 96 2.65 -7.98 -3.46
CA THR A 96 1.31 -8.14 -4.01
C THR A 96 0.94 -9.61 -4.16
N THR A 97 -0.34 -9.94 -4.12
CA THR A 97 -0.81 -11.32 -4.19
C THR A 97 -0.38 -11.98 -5.50
N THR A 98 -0.10 -13.28 -5.44
CA THR A 98 0.10 -14.11 -6.63
C THR A 98 -1.21 -14.70 -7.15
N ALA A 99 -2.30 -14.55 -6.39
CA ALA A 99 -3.62 -14.90 -6.83
C ALA A 99 -4.00 -14.10 -8.10
N GLY A 100 -4.86 -14.69 -8.93
CA GLY A 100 -5.15 -14.20 -10.28
C GLY A 100 -5.90 -12.85 -10.32
N ALA A 101 -6.94 -12.77 -11.14
CA ALA A 101 -7.68 -11.54 -11.37
C ALA A 101 -8.55 -11.14 -10.14
N HIS A 102 -7.93 -10.60 -9.09
CA HIS A 102 -8.60 -10.07 -7.90
C HIS A 102 -8.63 -8.54 -7.97
N LEU A 103 -9.80 -7.95 -7.75
CA LEU A 103 -10.00 -6.50 -7.71
C LEU A 103 -10.16 -6.00 -6.27
N ILE A 104 -9.57 -4.83 -6.04
CA ILE A 104 -9.80 -3.99 -4.86
C ILE A 104 -10.73 -2.87 -5.30
N GLN A 105 -11.87 -2.72 -4.63
CA GLN A 105 -12.78 -1.61 -4.81
C GLN A 105 -12.66 -0.64 -3.64
N ILE A 106 -12.22 0.59 -3.92
CA ILE A 106 -12.25 1.69 -2.95
C ILE A 106 -13.50 2.54 -3.23
N ARG A 107 -14.52 2.41 -2.37
CA ARG A 107 -15.73 3.23 -2.40
C ARG A 107 -15.43 4.61 -1.85
N LEU A 108 -15.70 5.63 -2.65
CA LEU A 108 -15.51 7.02 -2.27
C LEU A 108 -16.78 7.54 -1.61
N GLN A 109 -16.66 8.06 -0.39
CA GLN A 109 -17.72 8.76 0.33
C GLN A 109 -17.31 10.21 0.56
N TYR A 110 -18.24 11.15 0.38
CA TYR A 110 -18.00 12.57 0.65
C TYR A 110 -19.30 13.19 1.19
N HIS A 111 -19.23 13.75 2.39
CA HIS A 111 -20.36 14.23 3.18
C HIS A 111 -21.50 13.20 3.22
N GLU A 112 -21.16 11.96 3.59
CA GLU A 112 -22.06 10.79 3.65
C GLU A 112 -22.64 10.34 2.30
N GLN A 113 -22.27 10.99 1.20
CA GLN A 113 -22.74 10.64 -0.14
C GLN A 113 -21.74 9.74 -0.86
N TYR A 114 -22.25 8.68 -1.48
CA TYR A 114 -21.43 7.84 -2.35
C TYR A 114 -21.07 8.58 -3.64
N TRP A 115 -19.78 8.78 -3.86
CA TRP A 115 -19.24 9.50 -5.02
C TRP A 115 -18.81 8.59 -6.16
N GLY A 116 -18.65 7.29 -5.90
CA GLY A 116 -18.20 6.32 -6.88
C GLY A 116 -17.19 5.35 -6.31
N SER A 117 -16.54 4.58 -7.17
CA SER A 117 -15.50 3.65 -6.73
C SER A 117 -14.28 3.70 -7.62
N LEU A 118 -13.11 3.46 -7.03
CA LEU A 118 -11.86 3.18 -7.72
C LEU A 118 -11.64 1.67 -7.73
N TYR A 119 -11.11 1.14 -8.82
CA TYR A 119 -10.77 -0.28 -8.92
C TYR A 119 -9.28 -0.47 -9.17
N PHE A 120 -8.66 -1.38 -8.42
CA PHE A 120 -7.25 -1.75 -8.55
C PHE A 120 -7.10 -3.25 -8.68
N TRP A 121 -6.17 -3.72 -9.49
CA TRP A 121 -5.79 -5.13 -9.52
C TRP A 121 -4.92 -5.45 -8.31
N ALA A 122 -5.32 -6.40 -7.47
CA ALA A 122 -4.58 -6.71 -6.24
C ALA A 122 -3.17 -7.23 -6.52
N ASN A 123 -2.98 -7.98 -7.60
CA ASN A 123 -1.70 -8.61 -7.96
C ASN A 123 -0.62 -7.64 -8.46
N ASN A 124 -0.96 -6.40 -8.82
CA ASN A 124 0.02 -5.40 -9.28
C ASN A 124 -0.32 -3.95 -8.88
N LEU A 125 -1.40 -3.72 -8.13
CA LEU A 125 -1.94 -2.41 -7.77
C LEU A 125 -2.26 -1.50 -8.97
N TYR A 126 -2.38 -2.02 -10.19
CA TYR A 126 -2.68 -1.19 -11.36
C TYR A 126 -4.12 -0.70 -11.25
N PHE A 127 -4.32 0.59 -11.47
CA PHE A 127 -5.65 1.19 -11.55
C PHE A 127 -6.38 0.60 -12.76
N ALA A 128 -7.42 -0.19 -12.51
CA ALA A 128 -8.18 -0.91 -13.51
C ALA A 128 -9.27 -0.04 -14.14
N GLY A 129 -9.82 0.90 -13.37
CA GLY A 129 -10.96 1.69 -13.76
C GLY A 129 -11.69 2.33 -12.58
N PHE A 130 -12.88 2.86 -12.85
CA PHE A 130 -13.73 3.45 -11.81
C PHE A 130 -15.21 3.22 -12.09
N TYR A 131 -16.03 3.38 -11.06
CA TYR A 131 -17.48 3.45 -11.16
C TYR A 131 -17.94 4.88 -10.97
N GLN A 132 -18.78 5.35 -11.89
CA GLN A 132 -19.51 6.61 -11.79
C GLN A 132 -20.96 6.30 -11.39
N PRO A 133 -21.43 6.77 -10.23
CA PRO A 133 -22.83 6.65 -9.87
C PRO A 133 -23.67 7.54 -10.78
N GLY A 134 -24.82 7.03 -11.20
CA GLY A 134 -25.82 7.77 -11.94
C GLY A 134 -26.47 8.85 -11.09
N PHE A 135 -26.86 9.98 -11.70
CA PHE A 135 -27.79 10.90 -11.03
C PHE A 135 -29.18 10.26 -11.05
N ASP A 136 -29.83 10.14 -9.88
CA ASP A 136 -31.15 9.53 -9.70
C ASP A 136 -31.26 8.04 -10.15
N GLY A 137 -30.15 7.30 -10.08
CA GLY A 137 -30.12 5.87 -10.45
C GLY A 137 -30.22 5.62 -11.95
N ARG A 138 -29.95 6.63 -12.78
CA ARG A 138 -29.85 6.53 -14.24
C ARG A 138 -28.45 6.91 -14.69
N ASP A 139 -27.98 6.28 -15.76
CA ASP A 139 -26.68 6.56 -16.38
C ASP A 139 -25.48 6.28 -15.46
N ASP A 140 -25.62 5.30 -14.55
CA ASP A 140 -24.46 4.77 -13.84
C ASP A 140 -23.63 3.88 -14.76
N ASN A 141 -22.31 3.86 -14.54
CA ASN A 141 -21.42 3.19 -15.47
C ASN A 141 -20.10 2.79 -14.83
N HIS A 142 -19.57 1.67 -15.29
CA HIS A 142 -18.21 1.24 -15.00
C HIS A 142 -17.32 1.66 -16.17
N TYR A 143 -16.21 2.31 -15.87
CA TYR A 143 -15.19 2.67 -16.84
C TYR A 143 -13.94 1.84 -16.60
N SER A 144 -13.39 1.25 -17.66
CA SER A 144 -12.12 0.52 -17.58
C SER A 144 -11.18 0.91 -18.72
N PHE A 145 -9.88 0.75 -18.53
CA PHE A 145 -8.93 0.91 -19.62
C PHE A 145 -9.04 -0.25 -20.61
N ASN A 146 -8.92 0.06 -21.90
CA ASN A 146 -9.02 -0.94 -22.97
C ASN A 146 -7.83 -1.93 -23.01
N ASN A 147 -6.70 -1.57 -22.42
CA ASN A 147 -5.46 -2.35 -22.42
C ASN A 147 -5.07 -2.90 -21.03
N VAL A 148 -5.97 -2.83 -20.05
CA VAL A 148 -5.73 -3.32 -18.69
C VAL A 148 -6.79 -4.38 -18.33
N TRP A 149 -6.79 -5.47 -19.10
CA TRP A 149 -7.66 -6.65 -18.90
C TRP A 149 -9.16 -6.31 -18.75
N PRO A 150 -9.78 -5.63 -19.74
CA PRO A 150 -11.20 -5.25 -19.65
C PRO A 150 -12.15 -6.45 -19.57
N GLY A 151 -11.78 -7.61 -20.14
CA GLY A 151 -12.57 -8.84 -20.05
C GLY A 151 -12.64 -9.39 -18.63
N GLU A 152 -11.48 -9.48 -17.96
CA GLU A 152 -11.37 -9.88 -16.56
C GLU A 152 -12.08 -8.88 -15.65
N PHE A 153 -11.95 -7.58 -15.92
CA PHE A 153 -12.65 -6.53 -15.16
C PHE A 153 -14.17 -6.74 -15.20
N ASN A 154 -14.71 -6.92 -16.41
CA ASN A 154 -16.13 -7.18 -16.63
C ASN A 154 -16.59 -8.49 -16.00
N ARG A 155 -15.76 -9.54 -16.06
CA ARG A 155 -16.03 -10.85 -15.46
C ARG A 155 -16.12 -10.76 -13.93
N VAL A 156 -15.12 -10.16 -13.28
CA VAL A 156 -15.04 -10.06 -11.82
C VAL A 156 -16.20 -9.23 -11.26
N LEU A 157 -16.55 -8.12 -11.93
CA LEU A 157 -17.62 -7.24 -11.48
C LEU A 157 -19.02 -7.68 -11.95
N GLY A 158 -19.12 -8.58 -12.92
CA GLY A 158 -20.41 -8.97 -13.53
C GLY A 158 -21.08 -7.84 -14.32
N VAL A 159 -20.29 -6.98 -14.98
CA VAL A 159 -20.76 -5.78 -15.68
C VAL A 159 -20.27 -5.73 -17.13
N THR A 160 -20.81 -4.80 -17.92
CA THR A 160 -20.21 -4.37 -19.18
C THR A 160 -19.67 -2.96 -19.01
N SER A 161 -18.36 -2.82 -18.89
CA SER A 161 -17.72 -1.52 -18.77
C SER A 161 -17.72 -0.74 -20.09
N THR A 162 -17.70 0.57 -19.97
CA THR A 162 -17.39 1.49 -21.05
C THR A 162 -15.87 1.69 -21.13
N PRO A 163 -15.25 1.49 -22.30
CA PRO A 163 -13.82 1.71 -22.45
C PRO A 163 -13.49 3.20 -22.31
N LEU A 164 -12.45 3.49 -21.54
CA LEU A 164 -11.85 4.82 -21.50
C LEU A 164 -11.19 5.16 -22.84
N PRO A 165 -11.14 6.46 -23.22
CA PRO A 165 -10.53 6.89 -24.48
C PRO A 165 -8.99 6.80 -24.50
N TRP A 166 -8.39 6.43 -23.36
CA TRP A 166 -6.95 6.21 -23.19
C TRP A 166 -6.70 4.78 -22.73
N GLY A 167 -5.47 4.32 -22.85
CA GLY A 167 -5.02 3.15 -22.10
C GLY A 167 -4.53 3.54 -20.70
N GLY A 168 -4.29 2.52 -19.86
CA GLY A 168 -3.87 2.70 -18.46
C GLY A 168 -2.39 3.05 -18.27
N ASN A 169 -1.62 3.16 -19.35
CA ASN A 169 -0.24 3.61 -19.29
C ASN A 169 -0.17 5.14 -19.22
N TYR A 170 0.67 5.68 -18.34
CA TYR A 170 0.88 7.14 -18.22
C TYR A 170 1.17 7.85 -19.56
N ASN A 171 1.93 7.24 -20.47
CA ASN A 171 2.24 7.85 -21.77
C ASN A 171 1.03 8.00 -22.70
N GLN A 172 -0.10 7.37 -22.35
CA GLN A 172 -1.36 7.44 -23.09
C GLN A 172 -2.36 8.37 -22.40
N LEU A 173 -2.08 8.80 -21.16
CA LEU A 173 -2.92 9.69 -20.38
C LEU A 173 -2.47 11.15 -20.59
N PRO A 174 -3.43 12.09 -20.74
CA PRO A 174 -3.15 13.52 -20.65
C PRO A 174 -2.35 13.85 -19.40
N HIS A 175 -1.28 14.62 -19.55
CA HIS A 175 -0.35 14.99 -18.46
C HIS A 175 0.30 13.81 -17.71
N GLY A 176 0.37 12.62 -18.33
CA GLY A 176 1.07 11.48 -17.76
C GLY A 176 2.58 11.47 -18.03
N SER A 177 3.12 12.46 -18.75
CA SER A 177 4.56 12.53 -19.04
C SER A 177 5.40 12.57 -17.75
N THR A 178 6.65 12.13 -17.82
CA THR A 178 7.60 12.20 -16.69
C THR A 178 7.69 13.61 -16.11
N VAL A 179 7.73 14.62 -16.98
CA VAL A 179 7.90 16.03 -16.59
C VAL A 179 6.62 16.57 -15.95
N ASP A 180 5.46 16.30 -16.55
CA ASP A 180 4.17 16.77 -15.99
C ASP A 180 3.95 16.18 -14.60
N ARG A 181 4.19 14.87 -14.44
CA ARG A 181 4.01 14.19 -13.15
C ARG A 181 5.00 14.67 -12.10
N SER A 182 6.27 14.91 -12.46
CA SER A 182 7.28 15.37 -11.50
C SER A 182 7.03 16.78 -10.99
N GLN A 183 6.37 17.61 -11.80
CA GLN A 183 5.99 18.98 -11.46
C GLN A 183 4.63 19.07 -10.74
N ASP A 184 3.82 18.01 -10.77
CA ASP A 184 2.52 18.02 -10.12
C ASP A 184 2.65 17.96 -8.60
N ALA A 185 2.06 18.95 -7.92
CA ALA A 185 1.88 18.94 -6.48
C ALA A 185 0.47 18.42 -6.18
N ILE A 186 0.37 17.22 -5.62
CA ILE A 186 -0.90 16.65 -5.20
C ILE A 186 -1.25 17.26 -3.84
N THR A 187 -2.26 18.12 -3.83
CA THR A 187 -2.74 18.86 -2.66
C THR A 187 -4.12 18.35 -2.26
N PRO A 188 -4.56 18.62 -1.02
CA PRO A 188 -5.90 18.22 -0.59
C PRO A 188 -7.01 18.68 -1.57
N TYR A 189 -7.00 19.96 -1.95
CA TYR A 189 -7.97 20.54 -2.89
C TYR A 189 -7.97 19.85 -4.27
N ASN A 190 -6.80 19.65 -4.88
CA ASN A 190 -6.76 19.11 -6.24
C ASN A 190 -6.97 17.58 -6.29
N LEU A 191 -6.73 16.87 -5.19
CA LEU A 191 -7.07 15.46 -5.04
C LEU A 191 -8.59 15.26 -4.91
N VAL A 192 -9.26 16.04 -4.05
CA VAL A 192 -10.74 16.01 -3.94
C VAL A 192 -11.39 16.33 -5.29
N ASN A 193 -10.91 17.36 -5.98
CA ASN A 193 -11.41 17.70 -7.32
C ASN A 193 -11.16 16.59 -8.35
N ALA A 194 -10.00 15.92 -8.29
CA ALA A 194 -9.71 14.80 -9.17
C ALA A 194 -10.69 13.65 -8.92
N LEU A 195 -10.93 13.28 -7.66
CA LEU A 195 -11.87 12.23 -7.28
C LEU A 195 -13.32 12.60 -7.65
N GLY A 196 -13.73 13.85 -7.39
CA GLY A 196 -15.05 14.36 -7.75
C GLY A 196 -15.29 14.40 -9.27
N SER A 197 -14.23 14.54 -10.08
CA SER A 197 -14.38 14.57 -11.54
C SER A 197 -14.91 13.26 -12.14
N LEU A 198 -14.72 12.13 -11.45
CA LEU A 198 -15.22 10.82 -11.88
C LEU A 198 -16.74 10.77 -11.99
N ARG A 199 -17.45 11.51 -11.12
CA ARG A 199 -18.92 11.62 -11.14
C ARG A 199 -19.48 12.22 -12.43
N ASN A 200 -18.64 12.96 -13.15
CA ASN A 200 -19.01 13.65 -14.38
C ASN A 200 -18.27 13.08 -15.60
N ALA A 201 -17.79 11.83 -15.52
CA ALA A 201 -17.00 11.20 -16.58
C ALA A 201 -17.66 11.27 -17.97
N PRO A 202 -18.97 11.01 -18.16
CA PRO A 202 -19.61 11.14 -19.47
C PRO A 202 -19.42 12.53 -20.09
N ARG A 203 -19.59 13.59 -19.27
CA ARG A 203 -19.45 14.99 -19.71
C ARG A 203 -18.02 15.33 -20.07
N TYR A 204 -17.04 14.86 -19.28
CA TYR A 204 -15.64 15.07 -19.59
C TYR A 204 -15.24 14.35 -20.89
N ILE A 205 -15.63 13.08 -21.04
CA ILE A 205 -15.29 12.25 -22.21
C ILE A 205 -15.93 12.79 -23.51
N ALA A 206 -17.04 13.51 -23.43
CA ALA A 206 -17.73 14.06 -24.61
C ALA A 206 -16.91 15.12 -25.39
N THR A 207 -15.90 15.76 -24.79
CA THR A 207 -15.15 16.85 -25.44
C THR A 207 -13.63 16.68 -25.33
N PRO A 208 -12.82 17.20 -26.27
CA PRO A 208 -11.36 17.12 -26.18
C PRO A 208 -10.78 17.78 -24.91
N ALA A 209 -11.27 18.96 -24.51
CA ALA A 209 -10.81 19.64 -23.30
C ALA A 209 -11.24 18.92 -22.02
N GLY A 210 -12.46 18.36 -22.02
CA GLY A 210 -12.93 17.56 -20.90
C GLY A 210 -12.14 16.26 -20.74
N ARG A 211 -11.79 15.62 -21.86
CA ARG A 211 -10.87 14.47 -21.91
C ARG A 211 -9.54 14.83 -21.27
N ASP A 212 -8.89 15.91 -21.68
CA ASP A 212 -7.63 16.36 -21.07
C ASP A 212 -7.75 16.50 -19.54
N THR A 213 -8.82 17.15 -19.08
CA THR A 213 -9.07 17.37 -17.65
C THR A 213 -9.24 16.06 -16.88
N LEU A 214 -10.09 15.15 -17.35
CA LEU A 214 -10.31 13.87 -16.69
C LEU A 214 -9.07 12.99 -16.73
N GLY A 215 -8.35 12.95 -17.85
CA GLY A 215 -7.10 12.21 -17.99
C GLY A 215 -6.04 12.67 -16.98
N ARG A 216 -5.85 13.98 -16.84
CA ARG A 216 -4.97 14.58 -15.82
C ARG A 216 -5.40 14.21 -14.41
N ASN A 217 -6.71 14.25 -14.13
CA ASN A 217 -7.24 13.86 -12.82
C ASN A 217 -7.03 12.37 -12.52
N ILE A 218 -7.16 11.50 -13.53
CA ILE A 218 -6.84 10.08 -13.42
C ILE A 218 -5.35 9.90 -13.09
N VAL A 219 -4.44 10.61 -13.76
CA VAL A 219 -3.00 10.59 -13.43
C VAL A 219 -2.76 10.96 -11.96
N ARG A 220 -3.44 12.00 -11.46
CA ARG A 220 -3.35 12.40 -10.05
C ARG A 220 -3.89 11.33 -9.10
N ILE A 221 -5.02 10.70 -9.43
CA ILE A 221 -5.59 9.60 -8.65
C ILE A 221 -4.62 8.42 -8.60
N ILE A 222 -4.03 8.00 -9.72
CA ILE A 222 -3.08 6.88 -9.76
C ILE A 222 -1.87 7.19 -8.88
N GLN A 223 -1.29 8.38 -8.99
CA GLN A 223 -0.17 8.80 -8.14
C GLN A 223 -0.54 8.83 -6.65
N ALA A 224 -1.74 9.31 -6.32
CA ALA A 224 -2.24 9.39 -4.95
C ALA A 224 -2.69 8.06 -4.36
N THR A 225 -2.80 7.00 -5.15
CA THR A 225 -3.28 5.69 -4.70
C THR A 225 -2.24 4.63 -5.00
N ALA A 226 -2.23 4.05 -6.20
CA ALA A 226 -1.34 2.98 -6.62
C ALA A 226 0.14 3.30 -6.37
N GLU A 227 0.62 4.49 -6.73
CA GLU A 227 2.04 4.83 -6.55
C GLU A 227 2.40 5.10 -5.09
N ALA A 228 1.51 5.73 -4.33
CA ALA A 228 1.68 5.93 -2.90
C ALA A 228 1.68 4.61 -2.14
N ALA A 229 0.86 3.64 -2.54
CA ALA A 229 0.89 2.29 -2.00
C ALA A 229 2.22 1.59 -2.36
N ARG A 230 2.74 1.74 -3.59
CA ARG A 230 4.00 1.09 -3.96
C ARG A 230 5.23 1.63 -3.23
N PHE A 231 5.29 2.93 -2.97
CA PHE A 231 6.48 3.58 -2.45
C PHE A 231 6.15 4.59 -1.36
N SER A 232 6.75 4.41 -0.18
CA SER A 232 6.46 5.33 0.93
C SER A 232 6.96 6.76 0.70
N THR A 233 7.97 6.98 -0.15
CA THR A 233 8.41 8.35 -0.50
C THR A 233 7.36 9.13 -1.28
N VAL A 234 6.58 8.44 -2.13
CA VAL A 234 5.43 9.02 -2.84
C VAL A 234 4.31 9.29 -1.85
N PHE A 235 3.99 8.29 -1.01
CA PHE A 235 3.01 8.44 0.06
C PHE A 235 3.33 9.63 0.98
N ASP A 236 4.56 9.73 1.47
CA ASP A 236 5.00 10.78 2.39
C ASP A 236 4.88 12.16 1.77
N ARG A 237 5.23 12.31 0.49
CA ARG A 237 5.07 13.57 -0.25
C ARG A 237 3.61 14.02 -0.26
N ILE A 238 2.70 13.12 -0.59
CA ILE A 238 1.26 13.43 -0.70
C ILE A 238 0.65 13.64 0.67
N ARG A 239 0.95 12.75 1.63
CA ARG A 239 0.52 12.86 3.02
C ARG A 239 0.95 14.18 3.65
N ASP A 240 2.19 14.61 3.43
CA ASP A 240 2.70 15.89 3.94
C ASP A 240 1.99 17.09 3.30
N ASN A 241 1.71 17.04 1.99
CA ASN A 241 0.90 18.06 1.33
C ASN A 241 -0.53 18.13 1.90
N ILE A 242 -1.16 16.98 2.16
CA ILE A 242 -2.49 16.89 2.77
C ILE A 242 -2.49 17.45 4.19
N ARG A 243 -1.56 16.98 5.03
CA ARG A 243 -1.48 17.36 6.45
C ARG A 243 -1.17 18.83 6.63
N ASN A 244 -0.18 19.34 5.89
CA ASN A 244 0.43 20.64 6.14
C ASN A 244 0.08 21.69 5.09
N TRP A 245 -0.91 21.43 4.23
CA TRP A 245 -1.33 22.35 3.16
C TRP A 245 -0.18 22.80 2.24
N ARG A 246 0.76 21.89 2.01
CA ARG A 246 1.93 22.17 1.19
C ARG A 246 1.63 21.91 -0.28
N THR A 247 2.38 22.59 -1.14
CA THR A 247 2.33 22.44 -2.60
C THR A 247 3.65 21.89 -3.12
N VAL A 248 4.24 20.92 -2.42
CA VAL A 248 5.52 20.34 -2.86
C VAL A 248 5.24 19.36 -4.00
N ALA A 249 5.88 19.60 -5.14
CA ALA A 249 5.77 18.75 -6.31
C ALA A 249 6.31 17.33 -6.04
N MET A 250 5.85 16.36 -6.84
CA MET A 250 6.27 14.96 -6.71
C MET A 250 7.79 14.80 -6.78
N GLY A 251 8.44 15.53 -7.68
CA GLY A 251 9.89 15.48 -7.92
C GLY A 251 10.30 14.32 -8.83
N MET A 252 11.42 14.48 -9.55
CA MET A 252 11.90 13.48 -10.52
C MET A 252 12.22 12.14 -9.87
N ASP A 253 12.90 12.17 -8.73
CA ASP A 253 13.27 10.99 -7.94
C ASP A 253 12.10 10.04 -7.66
N ASN A 254 10.91 10.59 -7.33
CA ASN A 254 9.70 9.79 -7.11
C ASN A 254 9.11 9.25 -8.41
N ILE A 255 9.19 10.01 -9.52
CA ILE A 255 8.72 9.54 -10.82
C ILE A 255 9.60 8.42 -11.36
N GLU A 256 10.91 8.48 -11.12
CA GLU A 256 11.85 7.43 -11.50
C GLU A 256 11.55 6.12 -10.74
N LEU A 257 11.24 6.20 -9.44
CA LEU A 257 10.75 5.05 -8.67
C LEU A 257 9.49 4.43 -9.29
N GLN A 258 8.49 5.25 -9.61
CA GLN A 258 7.23 4.79 -10.22
C GLN A 258 7.46 4.08 -11.56
N GLN A 259 8.37 4.60 -12.39
CA GLN A 259 8.66 4.03 -13.71
C GLN A 259 9.42 2.70 -13.64
N ASP A 260 10.24 2.53 -12.61
CA ASP A 260 11.12 1.38 -12.46
C ASP A 260 10.57 0.29 -11.52
N TRP A 261 9.32 0.40 -11.06
CA TRP A 261 8.76 -0.48 -10.03
C TRP A 261 8.97 -1.99 -10.29
N ASP A 262 8.71 -2.47 -11.50
CA ASP A 262 8.94 -3.87 -11.89
C ASP A 262 10.43 -4.26 -11.82
N ARG A 263 11.31 -3.40 -12.34
CA ARG A 263 12.77 -3.60 -12.33
C ARG A 263 13.33 -3.62 -10.91
N ILE A 264 12.85 -2.70 -10.07
CA ILE A 264 13.23 -2.61 -8.65
C ILE A 264 12.74 -3.88 -7.93
N SER A 265 11.48 -4.28 -8.14
CA SER A 265 10.91 -5.48 -7.54
C SER A 265 11.72 -6.73 -7.89
N GLY A 266 12.02 -6.93 -9.17
CA GLY A 266 12.86 -8.04 -9.62
C GLY A 266 14.29 -7.99 -9.05
N TRP A 267 14.85 -6.80 -8.86
CA TRP A 267 16.13 -6.63 -8.17
C TRP A 267 16.03 -6.99 -6.69
N VAL A 268 15.00 -6.56 -5.98
CA VAL A 268 14.78 -6.90 -4.57
C VAL A 268 14.61 -8.41 -4.37
N TYR A 269 13.88 -9.11 -5.23
CA TYR A 269 13.78 -10.57 -5.11
C TYR A 269 15.11 -11.30 -5.29
N ARG A 270 15.98 -10.80 -6.19
CA ARG A 270 17.36 -11.29 -6.27
C ARG A 270 18.13 -10.88 -5.02
N ALA A 271 17.85 -9.70 -4.48
CA ALA A 271 18.46 -9.12 -3.30
C ALA A 271 18.31 -9.99 -2.04
N LEU A 272 17.15 -10.62 -1.92
CA LEU A 272 16.78 -11.50 -0.82
C LEU A 272 17.43 -12.89 -0.89
N ARG A 273 18.07 -13.25 -2.02
CA ARG A 273 18.77 -14.54 -2.17
C ARG A 273 20.27 -14.37 -1.91
N PRO A 274 20.95 -15.32 -1.26
CA PRO A 274 22.40 -15.28 -1.09
C PRO A 274 23.12 -15.27 -2.44
N GLY A 275 24.07 -14.34 -2.63
CA GLY A 275 24.92 -14.26 -3.83
C GLY A 275 25.31 -12.83 -4.21
N ASP A 276 26.22 -12.71 -5.18
CA ASP A 276 26.59 -11.41 -5.75
C ASP A 276 25.43 -10.85 -6.58
N GLN A 277 25.10 -9.58 -6.32
CA GLN A 277 24.03 -8.88 -6.99
C GLN A 277 24.58 -7.67 -7.71
N ALA A 278 24.15 -7.49 -8.95
CA ALA A 278 24.45 -6.27 -9.69
C ALA A 278 23.88 -5.06 -8.96
N VAL A 279 24.57 -3.92 -9.04
CA VAL A 279 24.07 -2.65 -8.49
C VAL A 279 22.75 -2.23 -9.15
N LEU A 280 21.81 -1.73 -8.37
CA LEU A 280 20.59 -1.11 -8.88
C LEU A 280 20.84 0.38 -9.09
N ARG A 281 20.48 0.91 -10.26
CA ARG A 281 20.54 2.36 -10.55
C ARG A 281 19.14 2.87 -10.81
N ILE A 282 18.67 3.90 -10.11
CA ILE A 282 17.35 4.53 -10.32
C ILE A 282 17.63 6.03 -10.46
N GLY A 283 17.42 6.58 -11.66
CA GLY A 283 17.83 7.96 -11.95
C GLY A 283 19.29 8.24 -11.63
N ALA A 284 19.51 9.25 -10.78
CA ALA A 284 20.83 9.64 -10.29
C ALA A 284 21.36 8.75 -9.14
N HIS A 285 20.52 7.88 -8.56
CA HIS A 285 20.85 7.09 -7.37
C HIS A 285 21.39 5.71 -7.75
N THR A 286 22.36 5.21 -6.97
CA THR A 286 22.92 3.85 -7.12
C THR A 286 22.89 3.12 -5.78
N PHE A 287 22.34 1.91 -5.78
CA PHE A 287 22.15 1.06 -4.61
C PHE A 287 22.92 -0.25 -4.80
N ALA A 288 23.92 -0.46 -3.96
CA ALA A 288 24.69 -1.71 -3.93
C ALA A 288 24.07 -2.77 -3.02
N THR A 289 23.18 -2.38 -2.11
CA THR A 289 22.58 -3.28 -1.11
C THR A 289 21.10 -2.98 -0.92
N LEU A 290 20.33 -4.00 -0.54
CA LEU A 290 18.90 -3.85 -0.23
C LEU A 290 18.69 -2.83 0.90
N GLN A 291 19.54 -2.84 1.92
CA GLN A 291 19.45 -1.90 3.03
C GLN A 291 19.59 -0.44 2.58
N ALA A 292 20.46 -0.15 1.61
CA ALA A 292 20.62 1.20 1.07
C ALA A 292 19.35 1.64 0.31
N LEU A 293 18.75 0.73 -0.48
CA LEU A 293 17.49 1.01 -1.15
C LEU A 293 16.37 1.28 -0.13
N LEU A 294 16.21 0.41 0.87
CA LEU A 294 15.17 0.57 1.90
C LEU A 294 15.38 1.85 2.73
N ALA A 295 16.62 2.20 3.06
CA ALA A 295 16.92 3.48 3.72
C ALA A 295 16.46 4.70 2.90
N TYR A 296 16.52 4.60 1.58
CA TYR A 296 16.06 5.64 0.66
C TYR A 296 14.53 5.63 0.48
N VAL A 297 13.92 4.47 0.20
CA VAL A 297 12.48 4.40 -0.15
C VAL A 297 11.54 4.33 1.06
N GLY A 298 12.05 4.07 2.26
CA GLY A 298 11.23 3.96 3.47
C GLY A 298 10.52 2.60 3.60
N TYR A 299 9.65 2.29 2.67
CA TYR A 299 8.89 1.06 2.54
C TYR A 299 8.55 0.87 1.05
N MET A 300 8.38 -0.38 0.62
CA MET A 300 8.02 -0.70 -0.76
C MET A 300 7.11 -1.93 -0.84
N GLU A 301 6.03 -1.83 -1.62
CA GLU A 301 5.28 -2.99 -2.10
C GLU A 301 5.99 -3.57 -3.32
N LEU A 302 6.27 -4.87 -3.34
CA LEU A 302 6.88 -5.57 -4.47
C LEU A 302 5.82 -6.11 -5.42
N TYR A 303 6.10 -6.03 -6.71
CA TYR A 303 5.29 -6.72 -7.71
C TYR A 303 5.63 -8.22 -7.73
N SER A 304 4.72 -9.08 -7.27
CA SER A 304 4.93 -10.54 -7.27
C SER A 304 5.22 -11.14 -8.65
N GLY A 305 4.69 -10.53 -9.72
CA GLY A 305 4.98 -10.94 -11.09
C GLY A 305 6.45 -10.78 -11.51
N SER A 306 7.23 -9.93 -10.82
CA SER A 306 8.67 -9.77 -11.04
C SER A 306 9.52 -10.86 -10.40
N ARG A 307 8.91 -11.77 -9.64
CA ARG A 307 9.63 -12.85 -8.96
C ARG A 307 10.33 -13.75 -9.98
N PRO A 308 11.65 -14.01 -9.84
CA PRO A 308 12.36 -14.87 -10.76
C PRO A 308 11.74 -16.27 -10.77
N ARG A 309 11.24 -16.71 -11.94
CA ARG A 309 10.74 -18.06 -12.15
C ARG A 309 11.91 -19.03 -11.95
N THR A 310 11.71 -20.01 -11.06
CA THR A 310 12.64 -21.11 -10.81
C THR A 310 12.47 -22.23 -11.81
#